data_AF-X1T0Q9-F1
#
_entry.id   AF-X1T0Q9-F1
#
_cell.length_a   1.000
_cell.length_b   1.000
_cell.length_c   1.000
_cell.angle_alpha   90.00
_cell.angle_beta   90.00
_cell.angle_gamma   90.00
#
_symmetry.space_group_name_H-M   'P 1'
#
loop_
_entity.id
_entity.type
_entity.pdbx_description
1 polymer ?
#
loop_
_entity_poly.entity_id
_entity_poly.type
_entity_poly.pdbx_seq_one_letter_code
_entity_poly.pdbx_strand_id
1 'polypeptide(L)'
;YEPLFNPHKFGVERRRFHAHSELQLQEPDENLTYRVIATDFVSMEEGTGIVHMAPAYGEVDYQAGVEQGLDFVHPVDLQGKIIGNYPFSGLFVKDADPLVLEELKKKNLLFRSETIRHTYPFCWRCEAPLLYYAKQTWYIRTTAVKDSLISGNNEINWYPEHIKYGRFGDWLENNVDWAFSR
;
A
#
# COMPACT_ATOMS: atom_id res chain seq x y z
N TYR A 1 -10.41 -21.45 -14.46
CA TYR A 1 -10.47 -20.06 -13.95
C TYR A 1 -9.79 -19.20 -14.99
N GLU A 2 -10.46 -18.17 -15.49
CA GLU A 2 -9.83 -17.19 -16.37
C GLU A 2 -9.45 -15.96 -15.51
N PRO A 3 -8.18 -15.51 -15.53
CA PRO A 3 -7.77 -14.31 -14.81
C PRO A 3 -8.51 -13.08 -15.35
N LEU A 4 -9.16 -12.33 -14.46
CA LEU A 4 -9.91 -11.12 -14.83
C LEU A 4 -9.01 -9.92 -15.17
N PHE A 5 -7.71 -10.01 -14.87
CA PHE A 5 -6.73 -8.97 -15.06
C PHE A 5 -5.42 -9.56 -15.57
N ASN A 6 -4.77 -8.87 -16.52
CA ASN A 6 -3.42 -9.17 -16.94
C ASN A 6 -2.72 -7.83 -17.25
N PRO A 7 -1.69 -7.44 -16.48
CA PRO A 7 -1.05 -6.13 -16.62
C PRO A 7 -0.42 -5.90 -18.01
N HIS A 8 0.03 -6.96 -18.68
CA HIS A 8 0.65 -6.87 -20.00
C HIS A 8 -0.36 -6.40 -21.07
N LYS A 9 -1.65 -6.73 -20.92
CA LYS A 9 -2.72 -6.25 -21.83
C LYS A 9 -2.93 -4.74 -21.73
N PHE A 10 -2.48 -4.12 -20.64
CA PHE A 10 -2.57 -2.69 -20.41
C PHE A 10 -1.22 -1.98 -20.52
N GLY A 11 -0.18 -2.64 -21.05
CA GLY A 11 1.14 -2.03 -21.18
C GLY A 11 1.78 -1.66 -19.84
N VAL A 12 1.42 -2.36 -18.76
CA VAL A 12 2.01 -2.16 -17.43
C VAL A 12 3.02 -3.27 -17.15
N GLU A 13 4.19 -2.89 -16.65
CA GLU A 13 5.22 -3.84 -16.24
C GLU A 13 4.71 -4.76 -15.12
N ARG A 14 5.05 -6.04 -15.24
CA ARG A 14 4.84 -7.04 -14.18
C ARG A 14 6.20 -7.45 -13.65
N ARG A 15 6.42 -7.25 -12.36
CA ARG A 15 7.55 -7.83 -11.65
C ARG A 15 7.04 -8.89 -10.69
N ARG A 16 7.92 -9.74 -10.18
CA ARG A 16 7.58 -10.72 -9.14
C ARG A 16 8.62 -10.66 -8.03
N PHE A 17 8.16 -10.80 -6.79
CA PHE A 17 9.06 -10.94 -5.66
C PHE A 17 9.85 -12.25 -5.77
N HIS A 18 11.16 -12.12 -5.62
CA HIS A 18 12.12 -13.20 -5.48
C HIS A 18 12.78 -13.09 -4.09
N ALA A 19 13.79 -13.93 -3.82
CA ALA A 19 14.54 -13.93 -2.56
C ALA A 19 14.96 -12.51 -2.13
N HIS A 20 14.86 -12.23 -0.83
CA HIS A 20 15.27 -10.96 -0.20
C HIS A 20 14.60 -9.69 -0.78
N SER A 21 13.32 -9.77 -1.13
CA SER A 21 12.52 -8.64 -1.65
C SER A 21 12.99 -8.11 -3.01
N GLU A 22 13.83 -8.86 -3.72
CA GLU A 22 14.25 -8.50 -5.07
C GLU A 22 13.07 -8.63 -6.04
N LEU A 23 12.90 -7.65 -6.91
CA LEU A 23 11.84 -7.62 -7.92
C LEU A 23 12.43 -7.99 -9.28
N GLN A 24 12.02 -9.15 -9.81
CA GLN A 24 12.41 -9.60 -11.13
C GLN A 24 11.34 -9.25 -12.16
N LEU A 25 11.73 -8.55 -13.23
CA LEU A 25 10.86 -8.30 -14.38
C LEU A 25 10.40 -9.63 -14.99
N GLN A 26 9.11 -9.74 -15.28
CA GLN A 26 8.52 -10.92 -15.87
C GLN A 26 8.16 -10.66 -17.34
N GLU A 27 8.47 -11.63 -18.19
CA GLU A 27 8.05 -11.61 -19.59
C GLU A 27 6.51 -11.63 -19.71
N PRO A 28 5.95 -11.06 -20.79
CA PRO A 28 4.54 -11.16 -21.10
C PRO A 28 4.08 -12.62 -21.17
N ASP A 29 3.03 -12.92 -20.40
CA ASP A 29 2.38 -14.23 -20.38
C ASP A 29 0.87 -14.03 -20.45
N GLU A 30 0.21 -14.70 -21.39
CA GLU A 30 -1.25 -14.62 -21.57
C GLU A 30 -2.01 -15.52 -20.58
N ASN A 31 -1.36 -16.56 -20.04
CA ASN A 31 -1.95 -17.61 -19.23
C ASN A 31 -1.67 -17.42 -17.74
N LEU A 32 -1.69 -16.17 -17.25
CA LEU A 32 -1.45 -15.87 -15.85
C LEU A 32 -2.50 -16.55 -14.95
N THR A 33 -2.04 -17.05 -13.81
CA THR A 33 -2.92 -17.58 -12.76
C THR A 33 -2.61 -16.87 -11.45
N TYR A 34 -3.66 -16.52 -10.71
CA TYR A 34 -3.55 -15.93 -9.38
C TYR A 34 -4.06 -16.91 -8.35
N ARG A 35 -3.32 -17.06 -7.25
CA ARG A 35 -3.66 -17.96 -6.15
C ARG A 35 -4.23 -17.17 -4.97
N VAL A 36 -5.08 -17.84 -4.20
CA VAL A 36 -5.45 -17.37 -2.85
C VAL A 36 -4.31 -17.72 -1.90
N ILE A 37 -3.95 -16.79 -1.02
CA ILE A 37 -2.98 -16.99 0.05
C ILE A 37 -3.69 -16.88 1.40
N ALA A 38 -3.22 -17.64 2.38
CA ALA A 38 -3.68 -17.53 3.76
C ALA A 38 -2.82 -16.49 4.49
N THR A 39 -3.44 -15.69 5.34
CA THR A 39 -2.77 -14.67 6.16
C THR A 39 -3.58 -14.40 7.43
N ASP A 40 -2.96 -13.76 8.42
CA ASP A 40 -3.50 -13.50 9.76
C ASP A 40 -4.05 -12.08 9.96
N PHE A 41 -3.74 -11.15 9.07
CA PHE A 41 -4.17 -9.75 9.18
C PHE A 41 -5.60 -9.45 8.65
N VAL A 42 -6.32 -10.47 8.14
CA VAL A 42 -7.68 -10.28 7.60
C VAL A 42 -8.68 -10.19 8.73
N SER A 43 -9.42 -9.08 8.80
CA SER A 43 -10.52 -8.93 9.74
C SER A 43 -11.73 -9.78 9.33
N MET A 44 -12.37 -10.39 10.34
CA MET A 44 -13.66 -11.09 10.20
C MET A 44 -14.85 -10.22 10.62
N GLU A 45 -14.59 -9.00 11.11
CA GLU A 45 -15.61 -8.06 11.57
C GLU A 45 -16.09 -7.12 10.46
N GLU A 46 -15.21 -6.81 9.50
CA GLU A 46 -15.49 -5.88 8.40
C GLU A 46 -15.11 -6.49 7.04
N GLY A 47 -15.80 -6.06 5.98
CA GLY A 47 -15.57 -6.54 4.62
C GLY A 47 -16.20 -7.91 4.36
N THR A 48 -15.47 -8.82 3.71
CA THR A 48 -15.98 -10.12 3.25
C THR A 48 -15.18 -11.31 3.78
N GLY A 49 -14.14 -11.07 4.58
CA GLY A 49 -13.13 -12.09 4.94
C GLY A 49 -12.17 -12.45 3.80
N ILE A 50 -12.21 -11.74 2.66
CA ILE A 50 -11.26 -11.87 1.55
C ILE A 50 -10.75 -10.48 1.18
N VAL A 51 -9.43 -10.30 1.14
CA VAL A 51 -8.79 -9.01 0.85
C VAL A 51 -8.09 -9.06 -0.51
N HIS A 52 -8.29 -8.02 -1.32
CA HIS A 52 -7.54 -7.83 -2.56
C HIS A 52 -6.09 -7.43 -2.23
N MET A 53 -5.12 -8.05 -2.90
CA MET A 53 -3.70 -7.80 -2.68
C MET A 53 -3.12 -6.94 -3.79
N ALA A 54 -2.49 -5.82 -3.42
CA ALA A 54 -1.76 -4.94 -4.31
C ALA A 54 -0.42 -4.49 -3.66
N PRO A 55 0.65 -5.30 -3.75
CA PRO A 55 1.90 -5.07 -3.02
C PRO A 55 2.58 -3.71 -3.24
N ALA A 56 2.27 -3.02 -4.33
CA ALA A 56 2.81 -1.68 -4.59
C ALA A 56 2.17 -0.55 -3.75
N TYR A 57 1.05 -0.81 -3.06
CA TYR A 57 0.20 0.22 -2.45
C TYR A 57 -0.21 -0.06 -0.99
N GLY A 58 0.37 -1.06 -0.34
CA GLY A 58 0.10 -1.37 1.07
C GLY A 58 1.29 -2.06 1.70
N GLU A 59 1.63 -1.71 2.94
CA GLU A 59 2.76 -2.31 3.66
C GLU A 59 2.54 -3.79 3.92
N VAL A 60 1.36 -4.14 4.42
CA VAL A 60 0.97 -5.53 4.70
C VAL A 60 0.91 -6.35 3.41
N ASP A 61 0.40 -5.76 2.33
CA ASP A 61 0.40 -6.37 0.99
C ASP A 61 1.81 -6.58 0.46
N TYR A 62 2.72 -5.63 0.71
CA TYR A 62 4.11 -5.73 0.33
C TYR A 62 4.80 -6.89 1.04
N GLN A 63 4.63 -7.02 2.36
CA GLN A 63 5.22 -8.12 3.13
C GLN A 63 4.68 -9.48 2.68
N ALA A 64 3.35 -9.62 2.56
CA ALA A 64 2.74 -10.83 2.02
C ALA A 64 3.23 -11.12 0.59
N GLY A 65 3.45 -10.07 -0.20
CA GLY A 65 4.03 -10.14 -1.54
C GLY A 65 5.43 -10.76 -1.55
N VAL A 66 6.30 -10.31 -0.65
CA VAL A 66 7.66 -10.83 -0.46
C VAL A 66 7.62 -12.29 -0.02
N GLU A 67 6.87 -12.60 1.02
CA GLU A 67 6.81 -13.94 1.63
C GLU A 67 6.22 -14.99 0.68
N GLN A 68 5.20 -14.61 -0.10
CA GLN A 68 4.46 -15.49 -0.98
C GLN A 68 4.91 -15.41 -2.44
N GLY A 69 5.93 -14.62 -2.77
CA GLY A 69 6.43 -14.47 -4.15
C GLY A 69 5.36 -13.95 -5.12
N LEU A 70 4.56 -12.97 -4.69
CA LEU A 70 3.46 -12.43 -5.49
C LEU A 70 3.98 -11.52 -6.63
N ASP A 71 3.08 -11.25 -7.58
CA ASP A 71 3.34 -10.26 -8.62
C ASP A 71 3.29 -8.84 -8.02
N PHE A 72 4.24 -8.01 -8.43
CA PHE A 72 4.34 -6.59 -8.12
C PHE A 72 4.01 -5.80 -9.39
N VAL A 73 2.87 -5.11 -9.37
CA VAL A 73 2.32 -4.38 -10.50
C VAL A 73 2.06 -2.94 -10.06
N HIS A 74 2.65 -1.98 -10.76
CA HIS A 74 2.66 -0.58 -10.34
C HIS A 74 2.09 0.37 -11.42
N PRO A 75 0.76 0.39 -11.63
CA PRO A 75 0.11 1.17 -12.70
C PRO A 75 -0.12 2.66 -12.36
N VAL A 76 0.67 3.23 -11.44
CA VAL A 76 0.54 4.64 -11.02
C VAL A 76 1.94 5.26 -11.06
N ASP A 77 2.07 6.45 -11.64
CA ASP A 77 3.33 7.20 -11.66
C ASP A 77 3.54 8.04 -10.38
N LEU A 78 4.70 8.71 -10.30
CA LEU A 78 5.04 9.58 -9.17
C LEU A 78 4.18 10.85 -9.06
N GLN A 79 3.38 11.17 -10.07
CA GLN A 79 2.40 12.26 -10.01
C GLN A 79 1.04 11.77 -9.49
N GLY A 80 0.92 10.48 -9.16
CA GLY A 80 -0.34 9.85 -8.75
C GLY A 80 -1.29 9.62 -9.92
N LYS A 81 -0.79 9.56 -11.16
CA LYS A 81 -1.60 9.33 -12.36
C LYS A 81 -1.55 7.87 -12.79
N ILE A 82 -2.68 7.35 -13.24
CA ILE A 82 -2.76 6.01 -13.81
C ILE A 82 -1.91 5.95 -15.10
N ILE A 83 -1.04 4.95 -15.22
CA ILE A 83 -0.25 4.67 -16.43
C ILE A 83 -0.71 3.37 -17.10
N GLY A 84 -0.34 3.20 -18.37
CA GLY A 84 -0.76 2.08 -19.20
C GLY A 84 -1.86 2.46 -20.20
N ASN A 85 -2.58 1.46 -20.68
CA ASN A 85 -3.58 1.57 -21.74
C ASN A 85 -5.01 1.31 -21.20
N TYR A 86 -5.32 1.85 -20.03
CA TYR A 86 -6.67 1.88 -19.48
C TYR A 86 -7.48 3.04 -20.07
N PRO A 87 -8.83 2.95 -20.14
CA PRO A 87 -9.68 4.06 -20.53
C PRO A 87 -9.51 5.35 -19.69
N PHE A 88 -9.02 5.21 -18.47
CA PHE A 88 -8.81 6.28 -17.49
C PHE A 88 -7.32 6.60 -17.25
N SER A 89 -6.44 6.21 -18.18
CA SER A 89 -5.00 6.52 -18.08
C SER A 89 -4.76 8.03 -18.17
N GLY A 90 -3.76 8.51 -17.44
CA GLY A 90 -3.42 9.93 -17.33
C GLY A 90 -4.22 10.71 -16.29
N LEU A 91 -5.30 10.14 -15.74
CA LEU A 91 -6.05 10.72 -14.64
C LEU A 91 -5.36 10.47 -13.31
N PHE A 92 -5.54 11.40 -12.37
CA PHE A 92 -5.19 11.18 -10.97
C PHE A 92 -6.03 10.02 -10.40
N VAL A 93 -5.45 9.18 -9.55
CA VAL A 93 -6.11 7.94 -9.07
C VAL A 93 -7.52 8.15 -8.51
N LYS A 94 -7.77 9.24 -7.78
CA LYS A 94 -9.11 9.53 -7.21
C LYS A 94 -10.11 9.97 -8.27
N ASP A 95 -9.67 10.62 -9.32
CA ASP A 95 -10.51 10.98 -10.46
C ASP A 95 -10.85 9.76 -11.32
N ALA A 96 -10.01 8.71 -11.27
CA ALA A 96 -10.24 7.44 -11.96
C ALA A 96 -11.23 6.52 -11.22
N ASP A 97 -11.39 6.64 -9.89
CA ASP A 97 -12.25 5.76 -9.08
C ASP A 97 -13.68 5.57 -9.67
N PRO A 98 -14.42 6.63 -10.07
CA PRO A 98 -15.75 6.46 -10.67
C PRO A 98 -15.72 5.68 -11.98
N LEU A 99 -14.70 5.91 -12.83
CA LEU A 99 -14.57 5.25 -14.13
C LEU A 99 -14.20 3.77 -13.97
N VAL A 100 -13.39 3.43 -12.96
CA VAL A 100 -13.10 2.04 -12.60
C VAL A 100 -14.40 1.32 -12.19
N LEU A 101 -15.22 1.94 -11.36
CA LEU A 101 -16.52 1.38 -10.95
C LEU A 101 -17.46 1.17 -12.14
N GLU A 102 -17.52 2.12 -13.07
CA GLU A 102 -18.31 1.99 -14.30
C GLU A 102 -17.86 0.81 -15.16
N GLU A 103 -16.55 0.64 -15.35
CA GLU A 103 -15.99 -0.47 -16.12
C GLU A 103 -16.26 -1.83 -15.46
N LEU A 104 -16.12 -1.93 -14.13
CA LEU A 104 -16.47 -3.16 -13.39
C LEU A 104 -17.97 -3.48 -13.49
N LYS A 105 -18.83 -2.45 -13.45
CA LYS A 105 -20.27 -2.61 -13.63
C LYS A 105 -20.62 -3.08 -15.04
N LYS A 106 -20.03 -2.49 -16.08
CA LYS A 106 -20.24 -2.91 -17.49
C LYS A 106 -19.84 -4.37 -17.73
N LYS A 107 -18.80 -4.84 -17.04
CA LYS A 107 -18.31 -6.23 -17.12
C LYS A 107 -19.06 -7.20 -16.20
N ASN A 108 -20.09 -6.74 -15.48
CA ASN A 108 -20.85 -7.53 -14.51
C ASN A 108 -19.96 -8.14 -13.39
N LEU A 109 -18.90 -7.42 -12.99
CA LEU A 109 -17.97 -7.82 -11.91
C LEU A 109 -18.22 -7.07 -10.60
N LEU A 110 -19.06 -6.03 -10.62
CA LEU A 110 -19.39 -5.23 -9.44
C LEU A 110 -20.62 -5.81 -8.72
N PHE A 111 -20.42 -6.33 -7.51
CA PHE A 111 -21.51 -6.86 -6.69
C PHE A 111 -22.28 -5.77 -5.94
N ARG A 112 -21.58 -4.86 -5.25
CA ARG A 112 -22.14 -3.76 -4.44
C ARG A 112 -21.22 -2.55 -4.50
N SER A 113 -21.78 -1.35 -4.47
CA SER A 113 -21.05 -0.08 -4.39
C SER A 113 -21.78 0.87 -3.45
N GLU A 114 -21.04 1.42 -2.49
CA GLU A 114 -21.56 2.31 -1.43
C GLU A 114 -20.51 3.34 -1.03
N THR A 115 -20.96 4.42 -0.41
CA THR A 115 -20.09 5.45 0.15
C THR A 115 -19.82 5.16 1.62
N ILE A 116 -18.55 5.07 1.99
CA ILE A 116 -18.11 4.86 3.37
C ILE A 116 -17.48 6.16 3.90
N ARG A 117 -17.83 6.54 5.13
CA ARG A 117 -17.21 7.66 5.83
C ARG A 117 -16.15 7.12 6.79
N HIS A 118 -14.90 7.54 6.60
CA HIS A 118 -13.78 7.12 7.42
C HIS A 118 -12.71 8.22 7.49
N THR A 119 -11.71 8.03 8.36
CA THR A 119 -10.53 8.90 8.42
C THR A 119 -9.54 8.46 7.35
N TYR A 120 -9.01 9.43 6.59
CA TYR A 120 -8.03 9.21 5.52
C TYR A 120 -6.84 10.16 5.68
N PRO A 121 -5.59 9.73 5.40
CA PRO A 121 -4.43 10.59 5.53
C PRO A 121 -4.32 11.60 4.38
N PHE A 122 -4.05 12.86 4.73
CA PHE A 122 -3.82 13.95 3.77
C PHE A 122 -2.46 14.58 4.00
N CYS A 123 -1.90 15.16 2.93
CA CYS A 123 -0.65 15.91 3.00
C CYS A 123 -0.82 17.08 3.96
N TRP A 124 0.00 17.12 5.01
CA TRP A 124 -0.02 18.17 6.03
C TRP A 124 0.27 19.58 5.49
N ARG A 125 0.78 19.70 4.25
CA ARG A 125 1.14 20.97 3.61
C ARG A 125 0.12 21.46 2.59
N CYS A 126 -0.35 20.59 1.71
CA CYS A 126 -1.21 20.96 0.58
C CYS A 126 -2.58 20.28 0.60
N GLU A 127 -2.89 19.51 1.64
CA GLU A 127 -4.18 18.84 1.83
C GLU A 127 -4.54 17.83 0.73
N ALA A 128 -3.61 17.49 -0.17
CA ALA A 128 -3.82 16.44 -1.16
C ALA A 128 -3.93 15.06 -0.47
N PRO A 129 -4.82 14.16 -0.96
CA PRO A 129 -4.94 12.81 -0.40
C PRO A 129 -3.65 12.04 -0.61
N LEU A 130 -3.13 11.42 0.46
CA LEU A 130 -1.91 10.62 0.37
C LEU A 130 -2.21 9.23 -0.20
N LEU A 131 -1.20 8.66 -0.85
CA LEU A 131 -1.22 7.30 -1.37
C LEU A 131 -0.05 6.55 -0.73
N TYR A 132 -0.32 5.35 -0.23
CA TYR A 132 0.76 4.40 0.01
C TYR A 132 1.34 4.01 -1.36
N TYR A 133 2.66 4.12 -1.50
CA TYR A 133 3.34 3.99 -2.78
C TYR A 133 4.72 3.40 -2.56
N ALA A 134 4.99 2.24 -3.15
CA ALA A 134 6.29 1.59 -3.09
C ALA A 134 7.32 2.33 -3.95
N LYS A 135 8.21 3.09 -3.31
CA LYS A 135 9.28 3.87 -3.96
C LYS A 135 10.63 3.51 -3.33
N GLN A 136 11.67 3.43 -4.17
CA GLN A 136 13.04 3.34 -3.68
C GLN A 136 13.41 4.63 -2.93
N THR A 137 13.78 4.51 -1.67
CA THR A 137 14.06 5.64 -0.77
C THR A 137 15.06 5.20 0.29
N TRP A 138 15.75 6.17 0.90
CA TRP A 138 16.71 5.94 1.97
C TRP A 138 16.04 6.07 3.33
N TYR A 139 16.31 5.09 4.19
CA TYR A 139 15.83 5.05 5.56
C TYR A 139 17.00 5.15 6.55
N ILE A 140 16.75 5.82 7.66
CA ILE A 140 17.57 5.72 8.86
C ILE A 140 16.92 4.65 9.74
N ARG A 141 17.69 3.62 10.10
CA ARG A 141 17.23 2.51 10.94
C ARG A 141 17.06 2.93 12.41
N THR A 142 16.09 3.79 12.68
CA THR A 142 15.79 4.33 14.01
C THR A 142 15.28 3.25 14.96
N THR A 143 14.67 2.19 14.42
CA THR A 143 14.24 1.02 15.19
C THR A 143 15.38 0.36 15.95
N ALA A 144 16.61 0.42 15.44
CA ALA A 144 17.79 -0.17 16.10
C ALA A 144 18.20 0.54 17.40
N VAL A 145 17.69 1.76 17.66
CA VAL A 145 17.96 2.53 18.88
C VAL A 145 16.68 2.85 19.65
N LYS A 146 15.56 2.18 19.35
CA LYS A 146 14.24 2.42 19.95
C LYS A 146 14.28 2.40 21.48
N ASP A 147 14.91 1.39 22.08
CA ASP A 147 14.99 1.27 23.54
C ASP A 147 15.75 2.44 24.17
N SER A 148 16.80 2.93 23.52
CA SER A 148 17.54 4.11 23.97
C SER A 148 16.70 5.38 23.85
N LEU A 149 15.88 5.53 22.81
CA LEU A 149 14.96 6.66 22.67
C LEU A 149 13.90 6.66 23.78
N ILE A 150 13.33 5.50 24.10
CA ILE A 150 12.34 5.34 25.18
C ILE A 150 12.99 5.63 26.54
N SER A 151 14.19 5.10 26.80
CA SER A 151 14.94 5.39 28.03
C SER A 151 15.23 6.88 28.17
N GLY A 152 15.71 7.54 27.11
CA GLY A 152 15.97 8.97 27.11
C GLY A 152 14.70 9.79 27.35
N ASN A 153 13.57 9.39 26.76
CA ASN A 153 12.27 10.03 27.01
C ASN A 153 11.86 10.01 28.49
N ASN A 154 12.18 8.94 29.22
CA ASN A 154 11.88 8.82 30.64
C ASN A 154 12.64 9.85 31.50
N GLU A 155 13.84 10.25 31.07
CA GLU A 155 14.68 11.25 31.76
C GLU A 155 14.20 12.69 31.55
N ILE A 156 13.44 12.96 30.49
CA ILE A 156 12.97 14.31 30.14
C ILE A 156 11.84 14.74 31.08
N ASN A 157 11.87 15.97 31.60
CA ASN A 157 10.75 16.51 32.36
C ASN A 157 9.69 17.13 31.43
N TRP A 158 8.69 16.36 31.04
CA TRP A 158 7.61 16.80 30.15
C TRP A 158 6.57 17.66 30.89
N TYR A 159 6.14 18.74 30.24
CA TYR A 159 4.99 19.51 30.69
C TYR A 159 3.97 19.66 29.54
N PRO A 160 2.75 19.11 29.67
CA PRO A 160 2.24 18.30 30.79
C PRO A 160 2.80 16.86 30.81
N GLU A 161 2.82 16.24 32.00
CA GLU A 161 3.46 14.93 32.24
C GLU A 161 2.91 13.80 31.36
N HIS A 162 1.60 13.78 31.12
CA HIS A 162 0.95 12.71 30.34
C HIS A 162 1.43 12.62 28.88
N ILE A 163 2.18 13.60 28.36
CA ILE A 163 2.79 13.51 27.03
C ILE A 163 3.94 12.48 27.02
N LYS A 164 4.67 12.37 28.14
CA LYS A 164 5.82 11.45 28.27
C LYS A 164 5.41 10.00 28.02
N TYR A 165 4.34 9.56 28.68
CA TYR A 165 3.86 8.17 28.63
C TYR A 165 2.63 8.00 27.73
N GLY A 166 2.08 9.10 27.19
CA GLY A 166 1.01 9.09 26.20
C GLY A 166 1.57 9.41 24.83
N ARG A 167 1.03 10.43 24.15
CA ARG A 167 1.29 10.74 22.73
C ARG A 167 2.74 10.54 22.24
N PHE A 168 3.74 11.02 22.98
CA PHE A 168 5.13 10.90 22.55
C PHE A 168 5.73 9.53 22.91
N GLY A 169 5.43 9.00 24.10
CA GLY A 169 5.78 7.64 24.50
C GLY A 169 5.21 6.59 23.55
N ASP A 170 3.90 6.64 23.30
CA ASP A 170 3.19 5.76 22.36
C ASP A 170 3.80 5.82 20.95
N TRP A 171 4.21 7.03 20.51
CA TRP A 171 4.86 7.22 19.22
C TRP A 171 6.25 6.56 19.16
N LEU A 172 7.05 6.65 20.23
CA LEU A 172 8.34 5.96 20.33
C LEU A 172 8.17 4.44 20.39
N GLU A 173 7.16 3.96 21.12
CA GLU A 173 6.83 2.54 21.21
C GLU A 173 6.39 1.95 19.87
N ASN A 174 5.82 2.77 18.98
CA ASN A 174 5.44 2.36 17.62
C ASN A 174 6.38 2.93 16.55
N ASN A 175 7.60 3.31 16.91
CA ASN A 175 8.55 3.91 15.98
C ASN A 175 8.87 2.96 14.82
N VAL A 176 8.72 3.49 13.61
CA VAL A 176 9.14 2.88 12.34
C VAL A 176 10.41 3.56 11.83
N ASP A 177 11.13 2.89 10.92
CA ASP A 177 12.34 3.47 10.33
C ASP A 177 12.05 4.78 9.60
N TRP A 178 12.93 5.76 9.78
CA TRP A 178 12.67 7.10 9.29
C TRP A 178 13.05 7.23 7.81
N ALA A 179 12.05 7.43 6.95
CA ALA A 179 12.26 7.81 5.56
C ALA A 179 12.87 9.22 5.46
N PHE A 180 14.15 9.30 5.08
CA PHE A 180 14.91 10.56 5.08
C PHE A 180 14.93 11.25 3.72
N SER A 181 15.01 10.50 2.61
CA SER A 181 14.92 11.13 1.28
C SER A 181 13.54 11.72 1.01
N ARG A 182 13.50 12.73 0.15
CA ARG A 182 12.30 13.40 -0.34
C ARG A 182 12.24 13.20 -1.85
#